data_AF-A0A536D4Y2-F1
#
_entry.id   AF-A0A536D4Y2-F1
#
_cell.length_a   1.000
_cell.length_b   1.000
_cell.length_c   1.000
_cell.angle_alpha   90.00
_cell.angle_beta   90.00
_cell.angle_gamma   90.00
#
_symmetry.space_group_name_H-M   'P 1'
#
loop_
_entity.id
_entity.type
_entity.pdbx_description
1 polymer ?
#
loop_
_entity_poly.entity_id
_entity_poly.type
_entity_poly.pdbx_seq_one_letter_code
_entity_poly.pdbx_strand_id
1 'polypeptide(L)'
;MRSPQADPDHSDHLCDVDNPVRHHAGDPRRAHGRPRLQLPPVLRRQAGHHPPLGPRPPGLPPVLPLDRGHVLGRLAELLLPEPAGVGLMLLMVFGVFLQILPSSGVIDIRVTGAPFLTPEYNQWFSQNPVTGVLDVAKHIILPATTLAIVGVAADSRFVRASMLDAIHQDFVRTARAKGVPERTVILKHTLRNALLPVITNIALELPILFSGAVVTERIFTWPGMGQLFFQALEGYDYPLMMGILFVAGLLVIFFNVLADFAYAIADPRISYA
;
A
#
# COMPACT_ATOMS: atom_id res chain seq x y z
N MET A 1 38.74 7.40 -60.76
CA MET A 1 39.92 8.19 -61.17
C MET A 1 40.73 8.54 -59.94
N ARG A 2 42.07 8.54 -60.09
CA ARG A 2 43.14 8.56 -59.09
C ARG A 2 42.94 9.50 -57.89
N SER A 3 43.41 9.06 -56.73
CA SER A 3 44.39 9.78 -55.89
C SER A 3 45.02 8.84 -54.86
N PRO A 4 46.29 8.45 -55.03
CA PRO A 4 47.13 7.80 -54.02
C PRO A 4 48.36 8.65 -53.64
N GLN A 5 48.80 8.64 -52.37
CA GLN A 5 50.18 8.91 -51.85
C GLN A 5 50.08 9.01 -50.31
N ALA A 6 50.70 8.20 -49.44
CA ALA A 6 52.13 7.82 -49.24
C ALA A 6 52.99 9.09 -49.05
N ASP A 7 53.83 9.31 -48.03
CA ASP A 7 54.48 8.54 -46.96
C ASP A 7 55.24 9.62 -46.08
N PRO A 8 56.40 9.39 -45.45
CA PRO A 8 56.73 8.80 -44.14
C PRO A 8 57.33 9.83 -43.14
N ASP A 9 57.87 9.31 -42.03
CA ASP A 9 59.07 9.81 -41.32
C ASP A 9 58.82 10.76 -40.12
N HIS A 10 58.86 10.23 -38.89
CA HIS A 10 60.08 10.39 -38.10
C HIS A 10 60.09 9.52 -36.85
N SER A 11 61.21 8.85 -36.70
CA SER A 11 61.61 7.93 -35.65
C SER A 11 62.13 8.66 -34.40
N ASP A 12 62.36 7.84 -33.38
CA ASP A 12 63.35 8.00 -32.33
C ASP A 12 63.00 8.88 -31.11
N HIS A 13 62.87 8.23 -29.95
CA HIS A 13 63.95 8.11 -28.96
C HIS A 13 63.35 7.50 -27.67
N LEU A 14 63.65 6.25 -27.31
CA LEU A 14 64.83 5.74 -26.58
C LEU A 14 64.72 5.89 -25.04
N CYS A 15 65.36 4.95 -24.33
CA CYS A 15 65.38 4.65 -22.88
C CYS A 15 64.30 3.64 -22.47
N ASP A 16 64.51 2.32 -22.47
CA ASP A 16 65.57 1.49 -21.87
C ASP A 16 65.55 1.45 -20.32
N VAL A 17 66.05 0.35 -19.76
CA VAL A 17 66.33 0.01 -18.36
C VAL A 17 65.47 -1.13 -17.76
N ASP A 18 66.00 -2.33 -17.92
CA ASP A 18 66.33 -3.32 -16.88
C ASP A 18 65.31 -3.74 -15.80
N ASN A 19 65.09 -5.06 -15.79
CA ASN A 19 65.42 -6.00 -14.70
C ASN A 19 64.24 -6.89 -14.25
N PRO A 20 64.41 -8.23 -14.19
CA PRO A 20 63.36 -9.18 -13.86
C PRO A 20 63.35 -9.51 -12.35
N VAL A 21 62.18 -9.67 -11.73
CA VAL A 21 61.88 -10.56 -10.58
C VAL A 21 60.38 -10.43 -10.28
N ARG A 22 59.64 -11.56 -10.34
CA ARG A 22 58.53 -11.97 -9.43
C ARG A 22 57.74 -13.10 -10.09
N HIS A 23 58.05 -14.34 -9.69
CA HIS A 23 57.32 -15.11 -8.67
C HIS A 23 55.96 -15.63 -9.12
N HIS A 24 55.87 -16.97 -9.14
CA HIS A 24 54.67 -17.77 -9.12
C HIS A 24 53.52 -17.14 -8.33
N ALA A 25 52.36 -16.99 -8.97
CA ALA A 25 51.08 -16.94 -8.30
C ALA A 25 50.08 -17.76 -9.11
N GLY A 26 49.72 -18.92 -8.56
CA GLY A 26 48.74 -19.84 -9.13
C GLY A 26 47.34 -19.24 -9.17
N ASP A 27 46.58 -19.69 -10.17
CA ASP A 27 45.17 -19.40 -10.39
C ASP A 27 44.32 -19.78 -9.14
N PRO A 28 43.64 -18.82 -8.49
CA PRO A 28 42.87 -19.06 -7.26
C PRO A 28 41.50 -19.71 -7.50
N ARG A 29 41.15 -20.15 -8.72
CA ARG A 29 39.81 -20.70 -9.02
C ARG A 29 39.63 -22.20 -8.75
N ARG A 30 40.64 -22.92 -8.25
CA ARG A 30 40.56 -24.37 -8.00
C ARG A 30 40.26 -24.81 -6.56
N ALA A 31 39.98 -23.87 -5.65
CA ALA A 31 39.81 -24.19 -4.23
C ALA A 31 38.44 -23.80 -3.67
N HIS A 32 37.35 -24.36 -4.20
CA HIS A 32 36.14 -24.62 -3.40
C HIS A 32 35.29 -25.70 -4.06
N GLY A 33 35.42 -26.93 -3.55
CA GLY A 33 34.56 -28.05 -3.88
C GLY A 33 33.12 -27.76 -3.44
N ARG A 34 32.22 -27.58 -4.40
CA ARG A 34 30.79 -27.66 -4.14
C ARG A 34 30.46 -29.13 -3.81
N PRO A 35 29.77 -29.44 -2.70
CA PRO A 35 29.33 -30.80 -2.45
C PRO A 35 28.40 -31.22 -3.60
N ARG A 36 28.81 -32.24 -4.36
CA ARG A 36 27.94 -32.88 -5.35
C ARG A 36 26.80 -33.54 -4.57
N LEU A 37 25.61 -32.93 -4.58
CA LEU A 37 24.39 -33.62 -4.14
C LEU A 37 24.27 -34.90 -4.96
N GLN A 38 24.51 -36.05 -4.32
CA GLN A 38 24.24 -37.35 -4.91
C GLN A 38 22.73 -37.53 -4.94
N LEU A 39 22.12 -37.27 -6.10
CA LEU A 39 20.72 -37.57 -6.33
C LEU A 39 20.48 -39.09 -6.16
N PRO A 40 19.42 -39.51 -5.45
CA PRO A 40 19.11 -40.93 -5.29
C PRO A 40 18.85 -41.59 -6.66
N PRO A 41 19.11 -42.91 -6.79
CA PRO A 41 19.16 -43.60 -8.09
C PRO A 41 17.86 -43.51 -8.91
N VAL A 42 16.73 -43.24 -8.26
CA VAL A 42 15.42 -43.06 -8.91
C VAL A 42 15.35 -41.75 -9.73
N LEU A 43 15.91 -40.65 -9.22
CA LEU A 43 15.93 -39.34 -9.91
C LEU A 43 16.95 -39.29 -11.04
N ARG A 44 17.99 -40.13 -10.98
CA ARG A 44 19.03 -40.20 -12.01
C ARG A 44 18.51 -40.83 -13.32
N ARG A 45 17.48 -41.67 -13.25
CA ARG A 45 16.81 -42.25 -14.44
C ARG A 45 15.91 -41.24 -15.17
N GLN A 46 15.34 -40.26 -14.48
CA GLN A 46 14.48 -39.24 -15.10
C GLN A 46 15.26 -38.05 -15.66
N ALA A 47 16.43 -37.73 -15.10
CA ALA A 47 17.25 -36.60 -15.55
C ALA A 47 17.85 -36.76 -16.98
N GLY A 48 17.79 -37.97 -17.55
CA GLY A 48 18.26 -38.26 -18.91
C GLY A 48 17.20 -38.09 -20.02
N HIS A 49 15.97 -37.67 -19.68
CA HIS A 49 14.86 -37.54 -20.63
C HIS A 49 14.21 -36.15 -20.56
N HIS A 50 15.03 -35.10 -20.69
CA HIS A 50 14.51 -33.79 -21.09
C HIS A 50 14.79 -33.60 -22.58
N PRO A 51 13.76 -33.51 -23.45
CA PRO A 51 13.97 -33.15 -24.84
C PRO A 51 14.62 -31.76 -24.93
N PRO A 52 15.46 -31.47 -25.93
CA PRO A 52 16.02 -30.13 -26.12
C PRO A 52 14.86 -29.13 -26.22
N LEU A 53 14.94 -28.02 -25.47
CA LEU A 53 13.94 -26.96 -25.54
C LEU A 53 13.80 -26.51 -27.00
N GLY A 54 12.66 -26.84 -27.61
CA GLY A 54 12.32 -26.37 -28.95
C GLY A 54 12.22 -24.85 -29.00
N PRO A 55 12.25 -24.25 -30.21
CA PRO A 55 12.04 -22.82 -30.36
C PRO A 55 10.70 -22.42 -29.72
N ARG A 56 10.74 -21.32 -28.97
CA ARG A 56 9.59 -20.82 -28.19
C ARG A 56 8.38 -20.69 -29.12
N PRO A 57 7.20 -21.23 -28.77
CA PRO A 57 6.01 -21.04 -29.57
C PRO A 57 5.69 -19.54 -29.68
N PRO A 58 5.43 -19.02 -30.89
CA PRO A 58 5.14 -17.60 -31.09
C PRO A 58 3.81 -17.25 -30.40
N GLY A 59 3.85 -16.31 -29.44
CA GLY A 59 2.66 -15.81 -28.73
C GLY A 59 2.66 -15.97 -27.21
N LEU A 60 3.67 -16.62 -26.61
CA LEU A 60 3.78 -16.64 -25.14
C LEU A 60 4.20 -15.24 -24.62
N PRO A 61 3.55 -14.70 -23.58
CA PRO A 61 4.02 -13.48 -22.94
C PRO A 61 5.47 -13.65 -22.47
N PRO A 62 6.30 -12.58 -22.54
CA PRO A 62 7.67 -12.64 -22.04
C PRO A 62 7.64 -13.05 -20.56
N VAL A 63 8.46 -14.04 -20.19
CA VAL A 63 8.73 -14.34 -18.77
C VAL A 63 9.31 -13.09 -18.15
N LEU A 64 8.51 -12.42 -17.33
CA LEU A 64 8.96 -11.25 -16.57
C LEU A 64 10.13 -11.73 -15.70
N PRO A 65 11.34 -11.14 -15.81
CA PRO A 65 12.41 -11.47 -14.90
C PRO A 65 11.91 -11.17 -13.50
N LEU A 66 11.96 -12.16 -12.60
CA LEU A 66 11.62 -11.99 -11.20
C LEU A 66 12.68 -11.06 -10.60
N ASP A 67 12.44 -9.75 -10.70
CA ASP A 67 13.36 -8.74 -10.21
C ASP A 67 13.43 -8.89 -8.68
N ARG A 68 14.60 -9.34 -8.21
CA ARG A 68 14.86 -9.55 -6.79
C ARG A 68 14.60 -8.27 -6.01
N GLY A 69 14.72 -7.08 -6.62
CA GLY A 69 14.36 -5.80 -6.00
C GLY A 69 12.86 -5.66 -5.72
N HIS A 70 11.99 -6.06 -6.64
CA HIS A 70 10.54 -6.07 -6.43
C HIS A 70 10.11 -7.16 -5.44
N VAL A 71 10.74 -8.33 -5.48
CA VAL A 71 10.43 -9.43 -4.54
C VAL A 71 10.96 -9.11 -3.14
N LEU A 72 12.16 -8.53 -3.00
CA LEU A 72 12.69 -8.01 -1.74
C LEU A 72 11.89 -6.82 -1.24
N GLY A 73 11.39 -5.96 -2.13
CA GLY A 73 10.45 -4.89 -1.80
C GLY A 73 9.17 -5.45 -1.21
N ARG A 74 8.56 -6.47 -1.85
CA ARG A 74 7.37 -7.16 -1.32
C ARG A 74 7.61 -7.99 -0.06
N LEU A 75 8.83 -8.48 0.15
CA LEU A 75 9.22 -9.17 1.39
C LEU A 75 9.56 -8.17 2.52
N ALA A 76 10.07 -6.97 2.18
CA ALA A 76 10.27 -5.88 3.11
C ALA A 76 8.95 -5.18 3.48
N GLU A 77 7.96 -5.16 2.58
CA GLU A 77 6.56 -4.81 2.85
C GLU A 77 5.98 -5.70 3.98
N LEU A 78 6.38 -6.98 4.05
CA LEU A 78 5.95 -7.89 5.11
C LEU A 78 6.52 -7.55 6.51
N LEU A 79 7.56 -6.71 6.59
CA LEU A 79 8.28 -6.37 7.83
C LEU A 79 8.11 -4.90 8.27
N LEU A 80 7.50 -4.06 7.43
CA LEU A 80 7.19 -2.67 7.75
C LEU A 80 5.79 -2.55 8.41
N PRO A 81 5.48 -1.43 9.08
CA PRO A 81 4.21 -1.21 9.77
C PRO A 81 3.06 -1.07 8.76
N GLU A 82 2.59 -2.22 8.28
CA GLU A 82 1.29 -2.35 7.62
C GLU A 82 0.17 -1.97 8.60
N PRO A 83 -1.04 -1.59 8.13
CA PRO A 83 -2.20 -1.31 8.99
C PRO A 83 -2.43 -2.37 10.08
N ALA A 84 -2.10 -3.62 9.78
CA ALA A 84 -2.13 -4.72 10.73
C ALA A 84 -1.18 -4.52 11.93
N GLY A 85 0.07 -4.10 11.68
CA GLY A 85 1.09 -3.91 12.71
C GLY A 85 0.77 -2.76 13.65
N VAL A 86 0.27 -1.64 13.09
CA VAL A 86 -0.17 -0.48 13.90
C VAL A 86 -1.37 -0.87 14.77
N GLY A 87 -2.36 -1.58 14.21
CA GLY A 87 -3.51 -2.06 14.96
C GLY A 87 -3.13 -3.03 16.08
N LEU A 88 -2.24 -3.97 15.79
CA LEU A 88 -1.74 -4.94 16.79
C LEU A 88 -0.93 -4.24 17.90
N MET A 89 -0.11 -3.23 17.57
CA MET A 89 0.61 -2.44 18.58
C MET A 89 -0.33 -1.64 19.46
N LEU A 90 -1.36 -0.99 18.90
CA LEU A 90 -2.36 -0.28 19.70
C LEU A 90 -3.12 -1.25 20.62
N LEU A 91 -3.54 -2.39 20.09
CA LEU A 91 -4.23 -3.42 20.86
C LEU A 91 -3.34 -3.95 22.00
N MET A 92 -2.07 -4.21 21.73
CA MET A 92 -1.09 -4.63 22.75
C MET A 92 -0.92 -3.56 23.82
N VAL A 93 -0.66 -2.31 23.45
CA VAL A 93 -0.36 -1.24 24.42
C VAL A 93 -1.60 -0.87 25.23
N PHE A 94 -2.72 -0.58 24.58
CA PHE A 94 -3.91 -0.05 25.26
C PHE A 94 -4.85 -1.13 25.79
N GLY A 95 -4.97 -2.24 25.07
CA GLY A 95 -5.82 -3.37 25.45
C GLY A 95 -5.15 -4.33 26.42
N VAL A 96 -3.87 -4.66 26.22
CA VAL A 96 -3.17 -5.66 27.03
C VAL A 96 -2.33 -5.04 28.16
N PHE A 97 -1.48 -4.04 27.85
CA PHE A 97 -0.59 -3.45 28.86
C PHE A 97 -1.30 -2.44 29.77
N LEU A 98 -2.11 -1.53 29.22
CA LEU A 98 -2.79 -0.50 30.00
C LEU A 98 -4.15 -0.95 30.55
N GLN A 99 -4.81 -1.95 29.95
CA GLN A 99 -6.18 -2.42 30.31
C GLN A 99 -7.25 -1.30 30.40
N ILE A 100 -7.00 -0.14 29.78
CA ILE A 100 -7.91 1.02 29.84
C ILE A 100 -9.06 0.86 28.83
N LEU A 101 -8.79 0.21 27.70
CA LEU A 101 -9.72 0.07 26.60
C LEU A 101 -10.01 -1.41 26.34
N PRO A 102 -11.26 -1.75 25.96
CA PRO A 102 -11.63 -3.13 25.68
C PRO A 102 -10.79 -3.67 24.53
N SER A 103 -10.24 -4.88 24.70
CA SER A 103 -9.25 -5.45 23.80
C SER A 103 -9.85 -6.15 22.57
N SER A 104 -11.15 -6.45 22.57
CA SER A 104 -11.82 -7.17 21.49
C SER A 104 -13.34 -7.05 21.56
N GLY A 105 -14.01 -7.02 20.41
CA GLY A 105 -15.47 -7.02 20.27
C GLY A 105 -16.10 -5.64 20.15
N VAL A 106 -17.43 -5.62 19.95
CA VAL A 106 -18.26 -4.40 19.83
C VAL A 106 -18.81 -3.94 21.18
N ILE A 107 -18.95 -4.90 22.10
CA ILE A 107 -19.59 -4.74 23.42
C ILE A 107 -18.91 -5.67 24.41
N ASP A 108 -18.97 -5.31 25.69
CA ASP A 108 -18.55 -6.20 26.76
C ASP A 108 -19.64 -7.25 27.02
N ILE A 109 -19.39 -8.49 26.60
CA ILE A 109 -20.29 -9.64 26.78
C ILE A 109 -20.57 -9.90 28.27
N ARG A 110 -19.66 -9.52 29.18
CA ARG A 110 -19.85 -9.70 30.63
C ARG A 110 -20.93 -8.78 31.19
N VAL A 111 -21.17 -7.63 30.55
CA VAL A 111 -22.16 -6.63 30.94
C VAL A 111 -23.49 -6.84 30.21
N THR A 112 -23.41 -7.21 28.93
CA THR A 112 -24.57 -7.35 28.03
C THR A 112 -25.19 -8.73 28.06
N GLY A 113 -24.44 -9.77 28.41
CA GLY A 113 -24.91 -11.16 28.53
C GLY A 113 -25.19 -11.87 27.21
N ALA A 114 -25.20 -11.16 26.07
CA ALA A 114 -25.46 -11.70 24.75
C ALA A 114 -24.61 -11.01 23.65
N PRO A 115 -24.26 -11.72 22.56
CA PRO A 115 -23.51 -11.13 21.45
C PRO A 115 -24.27 -9.99 20.73
N PHE A 116 -23.52 -9.07 20.14
CA PHE A 116 -24.06 -7.97 19.34
C PHE A 116 -24.93 -8.49 18.18
N LEU A 117 -26.05 -7.81 17.87
CA LEU A 117 -27.07 -8.18 16.87
C LEU A 117 -27.93 -9.42 17.20
N THR A 118 -27.88 -9.94 18.43
CA THR A 118 -28.83 -10.98 18.87
C THR A 118 -30.15 -10.36 19.36
N PRO A 119 -31.28 -11.10 19.27
CA PRO A 119 -32.54 -10.67 19.87
C PRO A 119 -32.42 -10.37 21.37
N GLU A 120 -31.60 -11.14 22.08
CA GLU A 120 -31.30 -10.96 23.50
C GLU A 120 -30.61 -9.62 23.77
N TYR A 121 -29.60 -9.27 22.96
CA TYR A 121 -28.94 -7.96 23.04
C TYR A 121 -29.92 -6.81 22.82
N ASN A 122 -30.81 -6.91 21.83
CA ASN A 122 -31.79 -5.85 21.55
C ASN A 122 -32.75 -5.63 22.73
N GLN A 123 -33.15 -6.70 23.41
CA GLN A 123 -33.97 -6.61 24.61
C GLN A 123 -33.21 -5.93 25.77
N TRP A 124 -31.95 -6.30 26.00
CA TRP A 124 -31.11 -5.64 26.99
C TRP A 124 -30.89 -4.15 26.68
N PHE A 125 -30.59 -3.82 25.42
CA PHE A 125 -30.34 -2.45 24.97
C PHE A 125 -31.58 -1.56 25.15
N SER A 126 -32.77 -2.11 24.91
CA SER A 126 -34.03 -1.38 25.14
C SER A 126 -34.22 -0.95 26.59
N GLN A 127 -33.68 -1.72 27.54
CA GLN A 127 -33.75 -1.44 28.97
C GLN A 127 -32.62 -0.51 29.42
N ASN A 128 -31.46 -0.58 28.76
CA ASN A 128 -30.25 0.16 29.15
C ASN A 128 -29.57 0.86 27.95
N PRO A 129 -30.23 1.84 27.31
CA PRO A 129 -29.73 2.44 26.08
C PRO A 129 -28.46 3.27 26.29
N VAL A 130 -28.37 4.01 27.41
CA VAL A 130 -27.23 4.90 27.68
C VAL A 130 -25.94 4.11 27.92
N THR A 131 -26.00 3.03 28.70
CA THR A 131 -24.84 2.18 28.96
C THR A 131 -24.43 1.42 27.71
N GLY A 132 -25.39 0.97 26.89
CA GLY A 132 -25.09 0.32 25.61
C GLY A 132 -24.35 1.24 24.64
N VAL A 133 -24.81 2.49 24.47
CA VAL A 133 -24.14 3.47 23.60
C VAL A 133 -22.74 3.81 24.12
N LEU A 134 -22.59 4.01 25.44
CA LEU A 134 -21.28 4.30 26.03
C LEU A 134 -20.31 3.13 25.86
N ASP A 135 -20.81 1.89 25.96
CA ASP A 135 -20.01 0.68 25.76
C ASP A 135 -19.50 0.59 24.32
N VAL A 136 -20.41 0.70 23.35
CA VAL A 136 -20.05 0.70 21.91
C VAL A 136 -19.09 1.85 21.58
N ALA A 137 -19.31 3.05 22.14
CA ALA A 137 -18.42 4.18 21.92
C ALA A 137 -16.99 3.89 22.39
N LYS A 138 -16.81 3.24 23.54
CA LYS A 138 -15.48 2.83 24.04
C LYS A 138 -14.82 1.79 23.13
N HIS A 139 -15.58 0.86 22.59
CA HIS A 139 -15.08 -0.19 21.69
C HIS A 139 -14.70 0.33 20.29
N ILE A 140 -15.29 1.43 19.83
CA ILE A 140 -14.96 2.07 18.54
C ILE A 140 -13.64 2.85 18.58
N ILE A 141 -13.22 3.35 19.75
CA ILE A 141 -12.06 4.25 19.86
C ILE A 141 -10.79 3.59 19.30
N LEU A 142 -10.52 2.32 19.61
CA LEU A 142 -9.32 1.62 19.15
C LEU A 142 -9.31 1.34 17.63
N PRO A 143 -10.36 0.75 17.04
CA PRO A 143 -10.46 0.60 15.59
C PRO A 143 -10.37 1.94 14.85
N ALA A 144 -11.08 2.97 15.34
CA ALA A 144 -11.12 4.28 14.70
C ALA A 144 -9.76 4.99 14.75
N THR A 145 -9.08 4.96 15.90
CA THR A 145 -7.72 5.54 16.02
C THR A 145 -6.71 4.79 15.17
N THR A 146 -6.81 3.47 15.07
CA THR A 146 -5.96 2.67 14.19
C THR A 146 -6.12 3.09 12.73
N LEU A 147 -7.37 3.15 12.25
CA LEU A 147 -7.70 3.58 10.90
C LEU A 147 -7.24 5.03 10.64
N ALA A 148 -7.45 5.93 11.62
CA ALA A 148 -7.03 7.31 11.51
C ALA A 148 -5.51 7.47 11.40
N ILE A 149 -4.74 6.74 12.21
CA ILE A 149 -3.26 6.82 12.18
C ILE A 149 -2.73 6.35 10.81
N VAL A 150 -3.28 5.24 10.30
CA VAL A 150 -2.88 4.69 9.00
C VAL A 150 -3.24 5.65 7.87
N GLY A 151 -4.48 6.16 7.84
CA GLY A 151 -4.93 7.10 6.81
C GLY A 151 -4.16 8.42 6.83
N VAL A 152 -4.04 9.05 8.00
CA VAL A 152 -3.36 10.35 8.15
C VAL A 152 -1.91 10.31 7.68
N ALA A 153 -1.20 9.19 7.87
CA ALA A 153 0.18 9.04 7.40
C ALA A 153 0.29 9.10 5.87
N ALA A 154 -0.65 8.50 5.15
CA ALA A 154 -0.72 8.53 3.69
C ALA A 154 -1.24 9.89 3.19
N ASP A 155 -2.36 10.34 3.76
CA ASP A 155 -3.03 11.58 3.38
C ASP A 155 -2.14 12.81 3.58
N SER A 156 -1.40 12.89 4.70
CA SER A 156 -0.52 14.03 4.97
C SER A 156 0.58 14.18 3.90
N ARG A 157 1.12 13.07 3.39
CA ARG A 157 2.11 13.08 2.31
C ARG A 157 1.46 13.49 1.00
N PHE A 158 0.25 13.00 0.73
CA PHE A 158 -0.51 13.34 -0.45
C PHE A 158 -0.91 14.83 -0.50
N VAL A 159 -1.40 15.37 0.61
CA VAL A 159 -1.70 16.79 0.78
C VAL A 159 -0.44 17.63 0.59
N ARG A 160 0.69 17.20 1.16
CA ARG A 160 1.98 17.91 1.00
C ARG A 160 2.43 17.93 -0.47
N ALA A 161 2.30 16.82 -1.19
CA ALA A 161 2.63 16.76 -2.61
C ALA A 161 1.72 17.70 -3.43
N SER A 162 0.41 17.62 -3.22
CA SER A 162 -0.59 18.48 -3.89
C SER A 162 -0.35 19.97 -3.61
N MET A 163 0.03 20.32 -2.38
CA MET A 163 0.41 21.68 -2.01
C MET A 163 1.68 22.14 -2.73
N LEU A 164 2.71 21.29 -2.82
CA LEU A 164 3.93 21.62 -3.54
C LEU A 164 3.65 21.88 -5.02
N ASP A 165 2.83 21.06 -5.67
CA ASP A 165 2.45 21.25 -7.07
C ASP A 165 1.67 22.56 -7.27
N ALA A 166 0.74 22.88 -6.36
CA ALA A 166 -0.04 24.11 -6.41
C ALA A 166 0.81 25.38 -6.19
N ILE A 167 1.88 25.33 -5.38
CA ILE A 167 2.76 26.48 -5.11
C ILE A 167 3.55 26.90 -6.37
N HIS A 168 3.88 25.94 -7.25
CA HIS A 168 4.68 26.21 -8.45
C HIS A 168 3.86 26.77 -9.62
N GLN A 169 2.54 26.88 -9.48
CA GLN A 169 1.68 27.40 -10.54
C GLN A 169 1.80 28.93 -10.73
N ASP A 170 1.56 29.39 -11.95
CA ASP A 170 1.76 30.79 -12.33
C ASP A 170 0.85 31.76 -11.56
N PHE A 171 -0.36 31.34 -11.16
CA PHE A 171 -1.27 32.16 -10.37
C PHE A 171 -0.67 32.58 -9.02
N VAL A 172 0.20 31.74 -8.44
CA VAL A 172 0.92 32.02 -7.18
C VAL A 172 2.00 33.06 -7.41
N ARG A 173 2.76 32.94 -8.51
CA ARG A 173 3.79 33.92 -8.90
C ARG A 173 3.18 35.29 -9.16
N THR A 174 2.05 35.34 -9.86
CA THR A 174 1.30 36.58 -10.10
C THR A 174 0.78 37.18 -8.80
N ALA A 175 0.25 36.38 -7.87
CA ALA A 175 -0.23 36.88 -6.58
C ALA A 175 0.91 37.47 -5.73
N ARG A 176 2.09 36.82 -5.74
CA ARG A 176 3.30 37.35 -5.07
C ARG A 176 3.78 38.65 -5.71
N ALA A 177 3.78 38.74 -7.04
CA ALA A 177 4.15 39.98 -7.76
C ALA A 177 3.20 41.15 -7.48
N LYS A 178 1.92 40.85 -7.15
CA LYS A 178 0.93 41.85 -6.71
C LYS A 178 1.09 42.29 -5.24
N GLY A 179 2.07 41.76 -4.51
CA GLY A 179 2.31 42.10 -3.10
C GLY A 179 1.31 41.49 -2.12
N VAL A 180 0.57 40.46 -2.51
CA VAL A 180 -0.36 39.77 -1.59
C VAL A 180 0.44 39.07 -0.48
N PRO A 181 0.05 39.20 0.80
CA PRO A 181 0.76 38.57 1.90
C PRO A 181 0.81 37.04 1.73
N GLU A 182 1.99 36.45 1.98
CA GLU A 182 2.26 35.04 1.69
C GLU A 182 1.27 34.08 2.36
N ARG A 183 0.85 34.38 3.60
CA ARG A 183 -0.19 33.60 4.31
C ARG A 183 -1.52 33.55 3.55
N THR A 184 -1.92 34.64 2.89
CA THR A 184 -3.17 34.68 2.12
C THR A 184 -3.04 33.95 0.79
N VAL A 185 -1.86 33.99 0.16
CA VAL A 185 -1.58 33.21 -1.05
C VAL A 185 -1.66 31.71 -0.73
N ILE A 186 -0.99 31.26 0.34
CA ILE A 186 -0.96 29.85 0.73
C ILE A 186 -2.35 29.36 1.17
N LEU A 187 -2.98 30.03 2.15
CA LEU A 187 -4.22 29.53 2.77
C LEU A 187 -5.46 29.66 1.88
N LYS A 188 -5.53 30.69 1.03
CA LYS A 188 -6.74 30.96 0.23
C LYS A 188 -6.61 30.55 -1.22
N HIS A 189 -5.44 30.73 -1.84
CA HIS A 189 -5.27 30.49 -3.29
C HIS A 189 -4.65 29.13 -3.56
N THR A 190 -3.56 28.80 -2.87
CA THR A 190 -2.86 27.54 -3.07
C THR A 190 -3.63 26.37 -2.46
N LEU A 191 -4.06 26.46 -1.20
CA LEU A 191 -4.75 25.38 -0.49
C LEU A 191 -6.05 24.98 -1.19
N ARG A 192 -6.84 25.95 -1.67
CA ARG A 192 -8.09 25.68 -2.36
C ARG A 192 -7.90 24.86 -3.64
N ASN A 193 -6.86 25.17 -4.42
CA ASN A 193 -6.51 24.41 -5.62
C ASN A 193 -5.87 23.06 -5.28
N ALA A 194 -5.05 22.99 -4.23
CA ALA A 194 -4.45 21.75 -3.75
C ALA A 194 -5.45 20.78 -3.11
N LEU A 195 -6.63 21.26 -2.68
CA LEU A 195 -7.67 20.42 -2.10
C LEU A 195 -8.43 19.61 -3.15
N LEU A 196 -8.42 19.99 -4.43
CA LEU A 196 -9.16 19.27 -5.47
C LEU A 196 -8.70 17.80 -5.60
N PRO A 197 -7.39 17.50 -5.75
CA PRO A 197 -6.93 16.10 -5.76
C PRO A 197 -7.15 15.38 -4.43
N VAL A 198 -7.09 16.11 -3.31
CA VAL A 198 -7.26 15.56 -1.95
C VAL A 198 -8.69 15.08 -1.73
N ILE A 199 -9.68 15.85 -2.19
CA ILE A 199 -11.09 15.45 -2.15
C ILE A 199 -11.28 14.16 -2.96
N THR A 200 -10.63 14.01 -4.13
CA THR A 200 -10.74 12.77 -4.93
C THR A 200 -10.20 11.59 -4.15
N ASN A 201 -9.01 11.75 -3.56
CA ASN A 201 -8.34 10.67 -2.85
C ASN A 201 -9.20 10.16 -1.69
N ILE A 202 -9.68 11.08 -0.85
CA ILE A 202 -10.54 10.75 0.29
C ILE A 202 -11.86 10.12 -0.18
N ALA A 203 -12.46 10.63 -1.25
CA ALA A 203 -13.71 10.10 -1.79
C ALA A 203 -13.57 8.65 -2.28
N LEU A 204 -12.42 8.28 -2.83
CA LEU A 204 -12.15 6.90 -3.26
C LEU A 204 -11.85 5.97 -2.09
N GLU A 205 -11.26 6.48 -1.00
CA GLU A 205 -10.93 5.69 0.18
C GLU A 205 -12.17 5.37 1.03
N LEU A 206 -13.13 6.28 1.14
CA LEU A 206 -14.34 6.08 1.96
C LEU A 206 -15.11 4.80 1.59
N PRO A 207 -15.51 4.52 0.34
CA PRO A 207 -16.17 3.28 -0.02
C PRO A 207 -15.38 2.03 0.36
N ILE A 208 -14.05 2.07 0.24
CA ILE A 208 -13.17 0.94 0.57
C ILE A 208 -13.20 0.70 2.08
N LEU A 209 -13.13 1.77 2.88
CA LEU A 209 -13.24 1.69 4.34
C LEU A 209 -14.57 1.06 4.79
N PHE A 210 -15.68 1.42 4.14
CA PHE A 210 -16.99 0.85 4.43
C PHE A 210 -17.13 -0.59 3.90
N SER A 211 -16.62 -0.88 2.69
CA SER A 211 -16.72 -2.20 2.04
C SER A 211 -15.93 -3.28 2.75
N GLY A 212 -14.97 -2.90 3.61
CA GLY A 212 -14.37 -3.82 4.56
C GLY A 212 -12.92 -3.48 4.86
N ALA A 213 -12.68 -2.93 6.05
CA ALA A 213 -11.34 -2.85 6.62
C ALA A 213 -10.98 -4.20 7.26
N VAL A 214 -10.96 -5.27 6.46
CA VAL A 214 -10.92 -6.68 6.91
C VAL A 214 -9.85 -6.94 7.96
N VAL A 215 -8.68 -6.31 7.78
CA VAL A 215 -7.56 -6.40 8.73
C VAL A 215 -7.95 -5.84 10.09
N THR A 216 -8.46 -4.60 10.14
CA THR A 216 -8.93 -3.95 11.36
C THR A 216 -10.11 -4.71 11.97
N GLU A 217 -11.05 -5.16 11.15
CA GLU A 217 -12.19 -5.96 11.58
C GLU A 217 -11.74 -7.26 12.26
N ARG A 218 -10.75 -7.97 11.70
CA ARG A 218 -10.21 -9.21 12.28
C ARG A 218 -9.43 -8.95 13.57
N ILE A 219 -8.61 -7.91 13.61
CA ILE A 219 -7.78 -7.59 14.78
C ILE A 219 -8.64 -7.21 15.99
N PHE A 220 -9.68 -6.41 15.78
CA PHE A 220 -10.56 -5.96 16.86
C PHE A 220 -11.83 -6.80 17.04
N THR A 221 -11.99 -7.90 16.27
CA THR A 221 -13.20 -8.74 16.24
C THR A 221 -14.47 -7.90 16.04
N TRP A 222 -14.40 -6.92 15.16
CA TRP A 222 -15.52 -6.08 14.79
C TRP A 222 -16.28 -6.71 13.61
N PRO A 223 -17.59 -7.00 13.72
CA PRO A 223 -18.39 -7.54 12.63
C PRO A 223 -18.55 -6.45 11.56
N GLY A 224 -18.01 -6.72 10.38
CA GLY A 224 -18.06 -5.80 9.23
C GLY A 224 -18.34 -6.52 7.92
N MET A 225 -18.61 -5.73 6.88
CA MET A 225 -18.90 -6.28 5.54
C MET A 225 -17.70 -7.02 4.95
N GLY A 226 -16.48 -6.63 5.32
CA GLY A 226 -15.26 -7.34 4.90
C GLY A 226 -15.21 -8.76 5.43
N GLN A 227 -15.39 -8.96 6.73
CA GLN A 227 -15.46 -10.29 7.33
C GLN A 227 -16.60 -11.13 6.76
N LEU A 228 -17.79 -10.53 6.57
CA LEU A 228 -18.93 -11.23 5.96
C LEU A 228 -18.62 -11.68 4.53
N PHE A 229 -17.90 -10.87 3.75
CA PHE A 229 -17.47 -11.24 2.41
C PHE A 229 -16.50 -12.42 2.43
N PHE A 230 -15.51 -12.42 3.33
CA PHE A 230 -14.58 -13.55 3.47
C PHE A 230 -15.29 -14.83 3.91
N GLN A 231 -16.25 -14.73 4.84
CA GLN A 231 -17.05 -15.88 5.26
C GLN A 231 -17.90 -16.43 4.12
N ALA A 232 -18.55 -15.56 3.33
CA ALA A 232 -19.30 -15.94 2.14
C ALA A 232 -18.39 -16.61 1.09
N LEU A 233 -17.17 -16.12 0.92
CA LEU A 233 -16.18 -16.68 0.00
C LEU A 233 -15.75 -18.09 0.42
N GLU A 234 -15.47 -18.31 1.70
CA GLU A 234 -15.10 -19.63 2.26
C GLU A 234 -16.28 -20.62 2.23
N GLY A 235 -17.50 -20.13 2.48
CA GLY A 235 -18.73 -20.90 2.41
C GLY A 235 -19.25 -21.13 0.99
N TYR A 236 -18.60 -20.58 -0.04
CA TYR A 236 -19.06 -20.56 -1.43
C TYR A 236 -20.50 -20.02 -1.60
N ASP A 237 -20.91 -19.08 -0.75
CA ASP A 237 -22.21 -18.43 -0.83
C ASP A 237 -22.16 -17.28 -1.84
N TYR A 238 -22.30 -17.64 -3.12
CA TYR A 238 -22.31 -16.67 -4.22
C TYR A 238 -23.42 -15.61 -4.11
N PRO A 239 -24.68 -15.95 -3.74
CA PRO A 239 -25.72 -14.95 -3.54
C PRO A 239 -25.35 -13.88 -2.51
N LEU A 240 -24.83 -14.28 -1.35
CA LEU A 240 -24.41 -13.34 -0.31
C LEU A 240 -23.24 -12.47 -0.79
N MET A 241 -22.24 -13.08 -1.43
CA MET A 241 -21.10 -12.36 -2.00
C MET A 241 -21.53 -11.29 -3.01
N MET A 242 -22.45 -11.64 -3.92
CA MET A 242 -23.00 -10.69 -4.91
C MET A 242 -23.81 -9.57 -4.25
N GLY A 243 -24.56 -9.88 -3.20
CA GLY A 243 -25.27 -8.86 -2.41
C GLY A 243 -24.33 -7.84 -1.77
N ILE A 244 -23.23 -8.31 -1.17
CA ILE A 244 -22.20 -7.44 -0.58
C ILE A 244 -21.54 -6.56 -1.66
N LEU A 245 -21.16 -7.15 -2.80
CA LEU A 245 -20.56 -6.40 -3.92
C LEU A 245 -21.52 -5.36 -4.48
N PHE A 246 -22.82 -5.66 -4.56
CA PHE A 246 -23.84 -4.71 -4.99
C PHE A 246 -23.94 -3.52 -4.04
N VAL A 247 -24.01 -3.77 -2.73
CA VAL A 247 -24.02 -2.69 -1.71
C VAL A 247 -22.73 -1.87 -1.74
N ALA A 248 -21.57 -2.51 -1.91
CA ALA A 248 -20.29 -1.82 -2.07
C ALA A 248 -20.29 -0.89 -3.30
N GLY A 249 -20.82 -1.36 -4.43
CA GLY A 249 -20.99 -0.54 -5.63
C GLY A 249 -21.92 0.67 -5.41
N LEU A 250 -23.04 0.48 -4.69
CA LEU A 250 -23.93 1.58 -4.31
C LEU A 250 -23.21 2.61 -3.42
N LEU A 251 -22.39 2.16 -2.47
CA LEU A 251 -21.57 3.04 -1.64
C LEU A 251 -20.57 3.84 -2.47
N VAL A 252 -19.91 3.22 -3.45
CA VAL A 252 -19.00 3.92 -4.37
C VAL A 252 -19.74 5.05 -5.10
N ILE A 253 -20.92 4.78 -5.66
CA ILE A 253 -21.73 5.79 -6.33
C ILE A 253 -22.12 6.90 -5.35
N PHE A 254 -22.57 6.54 -4.15
CA PHE A 254 -22.97 7.49 -3.12
C PHE A 254 -21.82 8.44 -2.71
N PHE A 255 -20.63 7.91 -2.45
CA PHE A 255 -19.46 8.72 -2.07
C PHE A 255 -18.90 9.54 -3.24
N ASN A 256 -18.99 9.04 -4.48
CA ASN A 256 -18.64 9.84 -5.65
C ASN A 256 -19.58 11.06 -5.80
N VAL A 257 -20.89 10.87 -5.62
CA VAL A 257 -21.84 12.00 -5.62
C VAL A 257 -21.52 12.97 -4.47
N LEU A 258 -21.15 12.46 -3.29
CA LEU A 258 -20.72 13.31 -2.18
C LEU A 258 -19.43 14.08 -2.50
N ALA A 259 -18.50 13.48 -3.26
CA ALA A 259 -17.29 14.14 -3.75
C ALA A 259 -17.63 15.27 -4.71
N ASP A 260 -18.58 15.07 -5.63
CA ASP A 260 -19.07 16.11 -6.54
C ASP A 260 -19.66 17.30 -5.77
N PHE A 261 -20.42 17.05 -4.71
CA PHE A 261 -20.87 18.12 -3.80
C PHE A 261 -19.71 18.80 -3.08
N ALA A 262 -18.71 18.04 -2.62
CA ALA A 262 -17.52 18.61 -1.99
C ALA A 262 -16.72 19.48 -2.98
N TYR A 263 -16.65 19.11 -4.26
CA TYR A 263 -16.06 19.93 -5.31
C TYR A 263 -16.81 21.24 -5.50
N ALA A 264 -18.13 21.22 -5.54
CA ALA A 264 -18.96 22.43 -5.66
C ALA A 264 -18.71 23.44 -4.52
N ILE A 265 -18.46 22.95 -3.30
CA ILE A 265 -18.12 23.80 -2.15
C ILE A 265 -16.66 24.29 -2.25
N ALA A 266 -15.76 23.40 -2.67
CA ALA A 266 -14.33 23.66 -2.76
C ALA A 266 -13.98 24.64 -3.87
N ASP A 267 -14.67 24.62 -5.02
CA ASP A 267 -14.48 25.58 -6.11
C ASP A 267 -15.78 26.32 -6.45
N PRO A 268 -15.92 27.62 -6.11
CA PRO A 268 -17.10 28.42 -6.44
C PRO A 268 -17.07 28.94 -7.88
N ARG A 269 -16.08 28.55 -8.71
CA ARG A 269 -16.06 28.89 -10.14
C ARG A 269 -16.92 27.97 -11.00
N ILE A 270 -17.28 26.79 -10.52
CA ILE A 270 -18.26 25.91 -11.15
C ILE A 270 -19.68 26.42 -10.86
N SER A 271 -19.99 27.59 -11.43
CA SER A 271 -21.36 27.97 -11.70
C SER A 271 -21.81 27.16 -12.92
N TYR A 272 -22.64 26.15 -12.68
CA TYR A 272 -23.39 25.49 -13.76
C TYR A 272 -24.26 26.56 -14.43
N ALA A 273 -23.88 26.96 -15.65
CA ALA A 273 -24.68 27.76 -16.55
C ALA A 273 -25.39 26.83 -17.54
#